data_AF-A0A831P6R2-F1
#
_entry.id   AF-A0A831P6R2-F1
#
_cell.length_a   1.000
_cell.length_b   1.000
_cell.length_c   1.000
_cell.angle_alpha   90.00
_cell.angle_beta   90.00
_cell.angle_gamma   90.00
#
_symmetry.space_group_name_H-M   'P 1'
#
loop_
_entity.id
_entity.type
_entity.pdbx_description
1 polymer ?
#
loop_
_entity_poly.entity_id
_entity_poly.type
_entity_poly.pdbx_seq_one_letter_code
_entity_poly.pdbx_strand_id
1 'polypeptide(L)'
;MKIYTLFDFFGEDEEEELPYYDHIKGELRGTQIAKARKFVSLGLVEQIDEDTWLVHPIKGYNKRTYTVVRNGDEWSCNCQYNRTKGKICSHILAVWLLENIISFDD
;
A
#
# COMPACT_ATOMS: atom_id res chain seq x y z
N MET A 1 13.81 12.42 -22.05
CA MET A 1 13.03 12.18 -20.81
C MET A 1 12.30 10.86 -21.00
N LYS A 2 12.74 9.79 -20.34
CA LYS A 2 12.07 8.49 -20.40
C LYS A 2 11.16 8.42 -19.17
N ILE A 3 9.85 8.32 -19.41
CA ILE A 3 8.85 8.13 -18.37
C ILE A 3 8.84 6.64 -18.12
N TYR A 4 9.40 6.19 -16.99
CA TYR A 4 9.28 4.81 -16.58
C TYR A 4 8.01 4.67 -15.76
N THR A 5 7.11 3.83 -16.25
CA THR A 5 5.88 3.46 -15.58
C THR A 5 6.17 2.31 -14.61
N LEU A 6 5.28 2.05 -13.64
CA LEU A 6 5.41 0.86 -12.77
C LEU A 6 5.63 -0.44 -13.57
N PHE A 7 5.17 -0.51 -14.83
CA PHE A 7 5.40 -1.62 -15.74
C PHE A 7 6.89 -1.88 -16.06
N ASP A 8 7.75 -0.87 -15.97
CA ASP A 8 9.15 -0.99 -16.39
C ASP A 8 10.06 -1.64 -15.32
N PHE A 9 9.59 -1.76 -14.08
CA PHE A 9 10.32 -2.36 -12.96
C PHE A 9 9.86 -3.79 -12.62
N PHE A 10 8.60 -4.11 -12.91
CA PHE A 10 8.06 -5.46 -12.75
C PHE A 10 8.17 -6.17 -14.09
N GLY A 11 9.33 -6.81 -14.31
CA GLY A 11 9.54 -7.71 -15.43
C GLY A 11 8.41 -8.74 -15.55
N GLU A 12 8.23 -9.25 -16.76
CA GLU A 12 7.31 -10.34 -17.11
C GLU A 12 7.76 -11.65 -16.46
N ASP A 13 7.78 -11.72 -15.13
CA ASP A 13 8.00 -12.93 -14.38
C ASP A 13 6.65 -13.40 -13.84
N GLU A 14 6.10 -14.38 -14.58
CA GLU A 14 5.16 -15.44 -14.22
C GLU A 14 3.94 -15.08 -13.37
N GLU A 15 2.79 -15.64 -13.76
CA GLU A 15 1.56 -15.70 -12.97
C GLU A 15 1.78 -16.44 -11.63
N GLU A 16 2.56 -15.90 -10.70
CA GLU A 16 2.60 -16.38 -9.32
C GLU A 16 1.33 -15.89 -8.61
N GLU A 17 0.40 -16.83 -8.45
CA GLU A 17 -0.84 -16.79 -7.67
C GLU A 17 -0.96 -15.56 -6.74
N LEU A 18 -1.59 -14.53 -7.29
CA LEU A 18 -2.03 -13.35 -6.56
C LEU A 18 -2.86 -13.76 -5.32
N PRO A 19 -2.76 -13.02 -4.20
CA PRO A 19 -3.34 -13.42 -2.92
C PRO A 19 -4.83 -13.74 -3.06
N TYR A 20 -5.18 -14.99 -2.74
CA TYR A 20 -6.54 -15.54 -2.69
C TYR A 20 -7.46 -14.61 -1.89
N TYR A 21 -8.22 -13.77 -2.60
CA TYR A 21 -9.32 -13.02 -2.00
C TYR A 21 -10.37 -14.05 -1.58
N ASP A 22 -10.56 -14.20 -0.28
CA ASP A 22 -11.55 -15.11 0.27
C ASP A 22 -12.93 -14.46 0.09
N HIS A 23 -13.64 -14.82 -0.98
CA HIS A 23 -14.97 -14.30 -1.31
C HIS A 23 -16.04 -14.65 -0.26
N ILE A 24 -15.79 -15.65 0.60
CA ILE A 24 -16.70 -16.04 1.67
C ILE A 24 -16.52 -15.12 2.87
N LYS A 25 -15.27 -14.76 3.18
CA LYS A 25 -14.92 -13.90 4.32
C LYS A 25 -14.80 -12.42 3.98
N GLY A 26 -14.73 -12.08 2.69
CA GLY A 26 -14.53 -10.72 2.21
C GLY A 26 -13.12 -10.17 2.51
N GLU A 27 -12.09 -11.02 2.60
CA GLU A 27 -10.74 -10.62 3.01
C GLU A 27 -9.64 -11.13 2.07
N LEU A 28 -8.60 -10.31 1.85
CA LEU A 28 -7.34 -10.77 1.26
C LEU A 28 -6.61 -11.68 2.26
N ARG A 29 -6.36 -12.95 1.90
CA ARG A 29 -5.43 -13.83 2.62
C ARG A 29 -3.99 -13.48 2.25
N GLY A 30 -3.12 -13.33 3.25
CA GLY A 30 -1.71 -12.95 3.05
C GLY A 30 -1.16 -12.05 4.15
N THR A 31 0.16 -11.86 4.17
CA THR A 31 0.85 -10.99 5.14
C THR A 31 0.50 -9.51 4.92
N GLN A 32 0.74 -8.65 5.93
CA GLN A 32 0.53 -7.20 5.79
C GLN A 32 1.35 -6.61 4.62
N ILE A 33 2.52 -7.19 4.33
CA ILE A 33 3.40 -6.81 3.22
C ILE A 33 2.76 -7.13 1.86
N ALA A 34 2.17 -8.32 1.70
CA ALA A 34 1.50 -8.68 0.45
C ALA A 34 0.35 -7.71 0.12
N LYS A 35 -0.40 -7.30 1.15
CA LYS A 35 -1.46 -6.28 1.01
C LYS A 35 -0.88 -4.91 0.64
N ALA A 36 0.21 -4.51 1.29
CA ALA A 36 0.89 -3.24 1.00
C ALA A 36 1.36 -3.16 -0.45
N ARG A 37 2.01 -4.22 -0.96
CA ARG A 37 2.42 -4.32 -2.37
C ARG A 37 1.24 -4.17 -3.33
N LYS A 38 0.06 -4.68 -2.98
CA LYS A 38 -1.14 -4.54 -3.82
C LYS A 38 -1.65 -3.10 -3.90
N PHE A 39 -1.60 -2.33 -2.81
CA PHE A 39 -1.93 -0.91 -2.85
C PHE A 39 -0.99 -0.15 -3.79
N VAL A 40 0.31 -0.43 -3.70
CA VAL A 40 1.34 0.20 -4.55
C VAL A 40 1.18 -0.21 -6.02
N SER A 41 1.03 -1.50 -6.32
CA SER A 41 0.93 -1.99 -7.70
C SER A 41 -0.34 -1.54 -8.42
N LEU A 42 -1.40 -1.23 -7.68
CA LEU A 42 -2.63 -0.66 -8.22
C LEU A 42 -2.62 0.88 -8.27
N GLY A 43 -1.55 1.55 -7.83
CA GLY A 43 -1.50 3.02 -7.77
C GLY A 43 -2.54 3.62 -6.81
N LEU A 44 -2.86 2.92 -5.72
CA LEU A 44 -3.88 3.33 -4.74
C LEU A 44 -3.32 4.16 -3.59
N VAL A 45 -2.07 4.61 -3.67
CA VAL A 45 -1.43 5.47 -2.68
C VAL A 45 -1.23 6.84 -3.32
N GLU A 46 -1.85 7.86 -2.75
CA GLU A 46 -1.82 9.24 -3.22
C GLU A 46 -1.18 10.11 -2.14
N GLN A 47 -0.13 10.86 -2.50
CA GLN A 47 0.49 11.83 -1.60
C GLN A 47 -0.28 13.15 -1.65
N ILE A 48 -0.67 13.67 -0.49
CA ILE A 48 -1.42 14.94 -0.36
C ILE A 48 -0.48 16.08 -0.01
N ASP A 49 0.46 15.84 0.88
CA ASP A 49 1.53 16.75 1.26
C ASP A 49 2.79 15.97 1.65
N GLU A 50 3.82 16.65 2.16
CA GLU A 50 5.13 16.06 2.50
C GLU A 50 5.02 14.89 3.49
N ASP A 51 4.02 14.91 4.37
CA ASP A 51 3.90 13.99 5.49
C ASP A 51 2.54 13.27 5.56
N THR A 52 1.68 13.46 4.55
CA THR A 52 0.32 12.91 4.52
C THR A 52 0.01 12.21 3.20
N TRP A 53 -0.53 10.99 3.33
CA TRP A 53 -0.96 10.17 2.21
C TRP A 53 -2.39 9.66 2.39
N LEU A 54 -3.10 9.51 1.28
CA LEU A 54 -4.33 8.76 1.18
C LEU A 54 -4.06 7.39 0.57
N VAL A 55 -4.60 6.35 1.20
CA VAL A 55 -4.58 4.99 0.69
C VAL A 55 -6.01 4.60 0.32
N HIS A 56 -6.27 4.57 -0.98
CA HIS A 56 -7.56 4.27 -1.59
C HIS A 56 -7.95 2.80 -1.46
N PRO A 57 -9.25 2.50 -1.46
CA PRO A 57 -9.71 1.13 -1.30
C PRO A 57 -9.35 0.22 -2.49
N ILE A 58 -8.93 -1.00 -2.17
CA ILE A 58 -8.92 -2.11 -3.13
C ILE A 58 -10.37 -2.57 -3.32
N LYS A 59 -10.86 -2.47 -4.56
CA LYS A 59 -12.23 -2.86 -4.92
C LYS A 59 -12.54 -4.28 -4.43
N GLY A 60 -13.63 -4.42 -3.70
CA GLY A 60 -14.07 -5.69 -3.12
C GLY A 60 -13.48 -5.99 -1.72
N TYR A 61 -12.37 -5.39 -1.33
CA TYR A 61 -11.73 -5.66 -0.03
C TYR A 61 -12.09 -4.63 1.04
N ASN A 62 -11.75 -3.37 0.81
CA ASN A 62 -12.13 -2.26 1.67
C ASN A 62 -12.99 -1.27 0.89
N LYS A 63 -13.77 -0.48 1.62
CA LYS A 63 -14.67 0.54 1.05
C LYS A 63 -14.24 1.97 1.39
N ARG A 64 -13.27 2.11 2.30
CA ARG A 64 -12.85 3.39 2.85
C ARG A 64 -11.44 3.71 2.39
N THR A 65 -11.23 4.97 2.04
CA THR A 65 -9.91 5.58 1.95
C THR A 65 -9.39 5.80 3.36
N TYR A 66 -8.13 5.45 3.59
CA TYR A 66 -7.46 5.65 4.87
C TYR A 66 -6.40 6.72 4.73
N THR A 67 -6.17 7.46 5.81
CA THR A 67 -5.14 8.50 5.89
C THR A 67 -3.96 7.93 6.67
N VAL A 68 -2.76 8.12 6.11
CA VAL A 68 -1.49 7.82 6.74
C VAL A 68 -0.77 9.14 6.95
N VAL A 69 -0.24 9.36 8.15
CA VAL A 69 0.51 10.56 8.51
C VAL A 69 1.85 10.15 9.11
N ARG A 70 2.92 10.78 8.62
CA ARG A 70 4.27 10.72 9.21
C ARG A 70 4.48 11.93 10.11
N ASN A 71 4.96 11.72 11.32
CA ASN A 71 5.34 12.78 12.25
C ASN A 71 6.78 12.51 12.71
N GLY A 72 7.76 12.98 11.95
CA GLY A 72 9.17 12.60 12.14
C GLY A 72 9.37 11.10 11.91
N ASP A 73 9.88 10.39 12.92
CA ASP A 73 10.10 8.93 12.86
C ASP A 73 8.81 8.11 13.12
N GLU A 74 7.72 8.77 13.53
CA GLU A 74 6.48 8.09 13.88
C GLU A 74 5.50 8.01 12.70
N TRP A 75 4.86 6.85 12.55
CA TRP A 75 3.85 6.59 11.52
C TRP A 75 2.51 6.28 12.14
N SER A 76 1.47 6.97 11.67
CA SER A 76 0.10 6.78 12.13
C SER A 76 -0.85 6.52 10.97
N CYS A 77 -1.90 5.74 11.22
CA CYS A 77 -2.96 5.51 10.25
C CYS A 77 -4.32 5.50 10.93
N ASN A 78 -5.32 6.13 10.30
CA ASN A 78 -6.68 6.16 10.83
C ASN A 78 -7.45 4.82 10.68
N CYS A 79 -6.82 3.77 10.15
CA CYS A 79 -7.43 2.45 10.05
C CYS A 79 -7.65 1.80 11.42
N GLN A 80 -8.66 0.92 11.50
CA GLN A 80 -9.02 0.26 12.76
C GLN A 80 -7.85 -0.54 13.36
N TYR A 81 -7.06 -1.21 12.53
CA TYR A 81 -5.95 -2.04 13.01
C TYR A 81 -4.88 -1.20 13.72
N ASN A 82 -4.41 -0.11 13.10
CA ASN A 82 -3.43 0.78 13.71
C ASN A 82 -4.02 1.47 14.96
N ARG A 83 -5.26 1.99 14.88
CA ARG A 83 -5.92 2.66 16.02
C ARG A 83 -6.13 1.76 17.24
N THR A 84 -6.47 0.48 17.03
CA THR A 84 -6.80 -0.43 18.13
C THR A 84 -5.60 -1.22 18.65
N LYS A 85 -4.58 -1.45 17.82
CA LYS A 85 -3.42 -2.27 18.18
C LYS A 85 -2.13 -1.47 18.32
N GLY A 86 -2.08 -0.22 17.85
CA GLY A 86 -0.86 0.58 17.81
C GLY A 86 0.24 -0.03 16.93
N LYS A 87 -0.12 -0.91 15.99
CA LYS A 87 0.83 -1.67 15.15
C LYS A 87 0.86 -1.13 13.72
N ILE A 88 1.98 -1.36 13.06
CA ILE A 88 2.15 -1.08 11.63
C ILE A 88 1.10 -1.88 10.84
N CYS A 89 0.36 -1.18 9.98
CA CYS A 89 -0.66 -1.76 9.11
C CYS A 89 -0.21 -1.74 7.65
N SER A 90 -0.90 -2.49 6.80
CA SER A 90 -0.65 -2.53 5.36
C SER A 90 -0.73 -1.17 4.66
N HIS A 91 -1.49 -0.19 5.17
CA HIS A 91 -1.50 1.17 4.61
C HIS A 91 -0.19 1.92 4.87
N ILE A 92 0.33 1.84 6.10
CA ILE A 92 1.64 2.43 6.46
C ILE A 92 2.75 1.78 5.63
N LEU A 93 2.74 0.45 5.54
CA LEU A 93 3.70 -0.29 4.72
C LEU A 93 3.60 0.08 3.24
N ALA A 94 2.40 0.36 2.71
CA ALA A 94 2.22 0.74 1.32
C ALA A 94 2.89 2.10 1.02
N VAL A 95 2.70 3.07 1.91
CA VAL A 95 3.38 4.38 1.81
C VAL A 95 4.88 4.21 1.90
N TRP A 96 5.36 3.48 2.92
CA TRP A 96 6.80 3.23 3.08
C TRP A 96 7.42 2.57 1.84
N LEU A 97 6.76 1.55 1.27
CA LEU A 97 7.21 0.92 0.03
C LEU A 97 7.26 1.93 -1.12
N LEU A 98 6.24 2.77 -1.29
CA LEU A 98 6.20 3.76 -2.35
C LEU A 98 7.37 4.75 -2.22
N GLU A 99 7.60 5.31 -1.03
CA GLU A 99 8.69 6.27 -0.79
C GLU A 99 10.07 5.65 -1.07
N ASN A 100 10.29 4.39 -0.68
CA ASN A 100 11.58 3.72 -0.86
C ASN A 100 11.78 3.15 -2.28
N ILE A 101 10.72 3.02 -3.09
CA ILE A 101 10.83 2.65 -4.51
C ILE A 101 11.23 3.88 -5.35
N ILE A 102 10.77 5.07 -4.98
CA ILE A 102 11.06 6.32 -5.72
C ILE A 102 12.50 6.81 -5.49
N SER A 103 13.19 6.34 -4.45
CA SER A 103 14.53 6.79 -4.05
C SER A 103 15.70 6.07 -4.74
N PHE A 104 15.51 5.41 -5.89
CA PHE A 104 16.59 4.68 -6.61
C PHE A 104 17.21 5.43 -7.79
N ASP A 105 16.86 6.70 -7.99
CA ASP A 105 17.42 7.56 -9.04
C ASP A 105 18.37 8.64 -8.47
N ASP A 106 19.50 8.21 -7.88
CA ASP A 106 20.69 9.06 -7.62
C ASP A 106 21.94 8.49 -8.29
#